data_AF-A0A523DWY3-F1
#
_entry.id   AF-A0A523DWY3-F1
#
_cell.length_a   1.000
_cell.length_b   1.000
_cell.length_c   1.000
_cell.angle_alpha   90.00
_cell.angle_beta   90.00
_cell.angle_gamma   90.00
#
_symmetry.space_group_name_H-M   'P 1'
#
loop_
_entity.id
_entity.type
_entity.pdbx_description
1 polymer ?
#
loop_
_entity_poly.entity_id
_entity_poly.type
_entity_poly.pdbx_seq_one_letter_code
_entity_poly.pdbx_strand_id
1 'polypeptide(L)'
;MGELLEALERAGELERTVVVMTGDHGMPFPRCKGNLYDCGARVPLAMRWPGVIRPGRAVEDFVSVTDLAPTFLGIAGLEPPAVMTGTSLLEMLRGSGNDGEKVELLQSNRPRLPIVGTSKTGSP
;
A
#
# COMPACT_ATOMS: atom_id res chain seq x y z
N MET A 1 -12.74 7.68 -10.04
CA MET A 1 -13.11 6.43 -9.32
C MET A 1 -14.60 6.15 -9.42
N GLY A 2 -15.49 7.10 -9.10
CA GLY A 2 -16.95 6.91 -9.25
C GLY A 2 -17.36 6.40 -10.64
N GLU A 3 -16.91 7.07 -11.71
CA GLU A 3 -17.20 6.67 -13.09
C GLU A 3 -16.74 5.24 -13.45
N LEU A 4 -15.62 4.78 -12.89
CA LEU A 4 -15.10 3.42 -13.12
C LEU A 4 -15.99 2.37 -12.45
N LEU A 5 -16.41 2.63 -11.21
CA LEU A 5 -17.31 1.74 -10.49
C LEU A 5 -18.66 1.67 -11.17
N GLU A 6 -19.21 2.80 -11.62
CA GLU A 6 -20.44 2.84 -12.39
C GLU A 6 -20.32 2.13 -13.73
N ALA A 7 -19.16 2.22 -14.41
CA ALA A 7 -18.92 1.48 -15.65
C ALA A 7 -18.91 -0.03 -15.42
N LEU A 8 -18.26 -0.50 -14.34
CA LEU A 8 -18.28 -1.92 -13.95
C LEU A 8 -19.69 -2.39 -13.55
N GLU A 9 -20.46 -1.53 -12.89
CA GLU A 9 -21.84 -1.82 -12.51
C GLU A 9 -22.74 -1.95 -13.75
N ARG A 10 -22.66 -1.00 -14.69
CA ARG A 10 -23.39 -1.07 -15.98
C ARG A 10 -23.02 -2.30 -16.80
N ALA A 11 -21.78 -2.77 -16.71
CA ALA A 11 -21.33 -3.99 -17.36
C ALA A 11 -21.77 -5.28 -16.64
N GLY A 12 -22.31 -5.20 -15.41
CA GLY A 12 -22.65 -6.37 -14.59
C GLY A 12 -21.43 -7.11 -14.02
N GLU A 13 -20.25 -6.52 -14.10
CA GLU A 13 -18.97 -7.13 -13.71
C GLU A 13 -18.54 -6.73 -12.29
N LEU A 14 -19.20 -5.75 -11.68
CA LEU A 14 -18.81 -5.20 -10.38
C LEU A 14 -18.82 -6.26 -9.26
N GLU A 15 -19.72 -7.24 -9.30
CA GLU A 15 -19.82 -8.29 -8.28
C GLU A 15 -18.75 -9.40 -8.42
N ARG A 16 -18.12 -9.49 -9.59
CA ARG A 16 -17.07 -10.47 -9.92
C ARG A 16 -15.68 -9.84 -10.08
N THR A 17 -15.56 -8.56 -9.74
CA THR A 17 -14.31 -7.82 -9.81
C THR A 17 -13.78 -7.48 -8.42
N VAL A 18 -12.49 -7.74 -8.20
CA VAL A 18 -11.75 -7.21 -7.05
C VAL A 18 -11.21 -5.83 -7.44
N VAL A 19 -11.58 -4.80 -6.68
CA VAL A 19 -11.09 -3.43 -6.89
C VAL A 19 -10.08 -3.11 -5.82
N VAL A 20 -8.87 -2.72 -6.23
CA VAL A 20 -7.80 -2.26 -5.34
C VAL A 20 -7.40 -0.85 -5.74
N MET A 21 -7.41 0.06 -4.78
CA MET A 21 -6.94 1.42 -4.93
C MET A 21 -5.78 1.65 -3.96
N THR A 22 -4.63 2.04 -4.50
CA THR A 22 -3.45 2.36 -3.69
C THR A 22 -2.60 3.46 -4.32
N GLY A 23 -1.62 3.96 -3.58
CA GLY A 23 -0.55 4.81 -4.08
C GLY A 23 0.80 4.07 -4.06
N ASP A 24 1.74 4.47 -4.90
CA ASP A 24 3.09 3.89 -4.96
C ASP A 24 4.04 4.52 -3.94
N HIS A 25 3.84 5.80 -3.61
CA HIS A 25 4.60 6.51 -2.58
C HIS A 25 3.81 7.69 -1.99
N GLY A 26 4.26 8.17 -0.83
CA GLY A 26 3.72 9.36 -0.16
C GLY A 26 3.92 10.65 -0.96
N MET A 27 3.50 11.77 -0.36
CA MET A 27 3.35 13.03 -1.09
C MET A 27 4.66 13.57 -1.67
N PRO A 28 4.64 14.22 -2.85
CA PRO A 28 5.84 14.75 -3.51
C PRO A 28 6.31 16.08 -2.88
N PHE A 29 6.22 16.22 -1.55
CA PHE A 29 6.71 17.39 -0.84
C PHE A 29 8.16 17.19 -0.34
N PRO A 30 8.91 18.28 -0.13
CA PRO A 30 10.22 18.19 0.52
C PRO A 30 10.13 17.43 1.84
N ARG A 31 11.05 16.47 2.06
CA ARG A 31 11.09 15.55 3.21
C ARG A 31 9.96 14.51 3.28
N CYS A 32 9.13 14.38 2.26
CA CYS A 32 8.09 13.34 2.16
C CYS A 32 8.59 12.21 1.26
N LYS A 33 8.27 12.21 -0.04
CA LYS A 33 8.70 11.18 -1.00
C LYS A 33 10.22 10.90 -0.93
N GLY A 34 10.56 9.63 -0.66
CA GLY A 34 11.92 9.11 -0.54
C GLY A 34 12.57 9.26 0.83
N ASN A 35 11.79 9.70 1.82
CA ASN A 35 12.15 9.64 3.24
C ASN A 35 11.33 8.56 3.94
N LEU A 36 11.85 8.03 5.06
CA LEU A 36 11.21 6.97 5.86
C LEU A 36 10.15 7.51 6.84
N TYR A 37 9.72 8.75 6.67
CA TYR A 37 8.64 9.31 7.46
C TYR A 37 7.29 8.86 6.88
N ASP A 38 6.26 8.81 7.71
CA ASP A 38 4.89 8.46 7.30
C ASP A 38 4.42 9.28 6.09
N CYS A 39 4.78 10.56 6.01
CA CYS A 39 4.43 11.43 4.88
C CYS A 39 5.01 10.98 3.53
N GLY A 40 6.05 10.13 3.54
CA GLY A 40 6.70 9.55 2.37
C GLY A 40 6.41 8.07 2.15
N ALA A 41 6.20 7.30 3.22
CA ALA A 41 6.05 5.85 3.16
C ALA A 41 4.61 5.36 3.32
N ARG A 42 3.76 6.07 4.08
CA ARG A 42 2.36 5.66 4.30
C ARG A 42 1.52 6.04 3.09
N VAL A 43 1.09 5.02 2.35
CA VAL A 43 0.20 5.16 1.19
C VAL A 43 -1.22 4.68 1.54
N PRO A 44 -2.26 5.26 0.95
CA PRO A 44 -3.61 4.73 1.12
C PRO A 44 -3.70 3.35 0.46
N LEU A 45 -4.45 2.44 1.08
CA LEU A 45 -4.85 1.16 0.50
C LEU A 45 -6.32 0.93 0.81
N ALA A 46 -7.15 0.82 -0.23
CA ALA A 46 -8.56 0.48 -0.13
C ALA A 46 -8.87 -0.67 -1.08
N MET A 47 -9.60 -1.67 -0.59
CA MET A 47 -9.94 -2.88 -1.34
C MET A 47 -11.43 -3.18 -1.25
N ARG A 48 -12.04 -3.55 -2.37
CA ARG A 48 -13.41 -4.06 -2.46
C ARG A 48 -13.39 -5.43 -3.10
N TRP A 49 -13.91 -6.41 -2.38
CA TRP A 49 -14.12 -7.76 -2.89
C TRP A 49 -15.46 -8.30 -2.37
N PRO A 50 -16.52 -8.26 -3.21
CA PRO A 50 -17.85 -8.73 -2.82
C PRO A 50 -17.82 -10.17 -2.33
N GLY A 51 -18.56 -10.44 -1.25
CA GLY A 51 -18.65 -11.76 -0.62
C GLY A 51 -17.42 -12.20 0.19
N VAL A 52 -16.30 -11.46 0.14
CA VAL A 52 -15.08 -11.80 0.89
C VAL A 52 -14.74 -10.73 1.92
N ILE A 53 -14.63 -9.47 1.49
CA ILE A 53 -14.31 -8.35 2.39
C ILE A 53 -15.60 -7.78 2.96
N ARG A 54 -15.72 -7.73 4.28
CA ARG A 54 -16.83 -7.04 4.95
C ARG A 54 -16.80 -5.53 4.64
N PRO A 55 -17.91 -4.94 4.16
CA PRO A 55 -18.00 -3.50 3.93
C PRO A 55 -17.71 -2.70 5.21
N GLY A 56 -17.00 -1.58 5.06
CA GLY A 56 -16.68 -0.68 6.17
C GLY A 56 -15.61 -1.19 7.14
N ARG A 57 -14.98 -2.34 6.86
CA ARG A 57 -13.90 -2.86 7.70
C ARG A 57 -12.65 -1.97 7.56
N ALA A 58 -12.14 -1.50 8.70
CA ALA A 58 -10.83 -0.90 8.83
C ALA A 58 -9.82 -1.92 9.38
N VAL A 59 -8.57 -1.82 8.93
CA VAL A 59 -7.44 -2.65 9.35
C VAL A 59 -6.30 -1.72 9.74
N GLU A 60 -5.73 -1.94 10.92
CA GLU A 60 -4.63 -1.13 11.45
C GLU A 60 -3.28 -1.87 11.41
N ASP A 61 -3.28 -3.14 11.00
CA ASP A 61 -2.08 -3.94 10.80
C ASP A 61 -1.16 -3.34 9.72
N PHE A 62 0.15 -3.56 9.88
CA PHE A 62 1.12 -3.15 8.88
C PHE A 62 0.94 -3.95 7.59
N VAL A 63 0.92 -3.25 6.46
CA VAL A 63 0.80 -3.84 5.12
C VAL A 63 1.71 -3.09 4.17
N SER A 64 2.33 -3.83 3.26
CA SER A 64 3.23 -3.27 2.26
C SER A 64 2.66 -3.46 0.87
N VAL A 65 3.01 -2.56 -0.06
CA VAL A 65 2.60 -2.66 -1.47
C VAL A 65 3.09 -3.97 -2.11
N THR A 66 4.21 -4.53 -1.62
CA THR A 66 4.74 -5.82 -2.07
C THR A 66 3.84 -7.01 -1.73
N ASP A 67 2.94 -6.87 -0.74
CA ASP A 67 1.98 -7.91 -0.36
C ASP A 67 0.86 -8.08 -1.40
N LEU A 68 0.64 -7.09 -2.27
CA LEU A 68 -0.40 -7.15 -3.30
C LEU A 68 -0.11 -8.24 -4.34
N ALA A 69 1.14 -8.42 -4.74
CA ALA A 69 1.52 -9.43 -5.73
C ALA A 69 1.18 -10.87 -5.29
N PRO A 70 1.63 -11.39 -4.12
CA PRO A 70 1.23 -12.70 -3.65
C PRO A 70 -0.27 -12.79 -3.33
N THR A 71 -0.91 -11.69 -2.94
CA THR A 71 -2.36 -11.65 -2.75
C THR A 71 -3.09 -11.92 -4.07
N PHE A 72 -2.72 -11.25 -5.17
CA PHE A 72 -3.36 -11.44 -6.47
C PHE A 72 -3.15 -12.84 -7.04
N LEU A 73 -1.97 -13.42 -6.86
CA LEU A 73 -1.72 -14.82 -7.21
C LEU A 73 -2.65 -15.75 -6.43
N GLY A 74 -2.77 -15.55 -5.12
CA GLY A 74 -3.68 -16.34 -4.30
C GLY A 74 -5.16 -16.18 -4.70
N ILE A 75 -5.59 -14.97 -5.11
CA ILE A 75 -6.94 -14.74 -5.66
C ILE A 75 -7.16 -15.57 -6.94
N ALA A 76 -6.15 -15.65 -7.80
CA ALA A 76 -6.17 -16.46 -9.02
C ALA A 76 -5.99 -17.96 -8.77
N GLY A 77 -5.80 -18.41 -7.52
CA GLY A 77 -5.52 -19.81 -7.17
C GLY A 77 -4.12 -20.28 -7.59
N LEU A 78 -3.17 -19.35 -7.75
CA LEU A 78 -1.78 -19.62 -8.09
C LEU A 78 -0.88 -19.51 -6.86
N GLU A 79 0.16 -20.33 -6.81
CA GLU A 79 1.16 -20.27 -5.75
C GLU A 79 2.18 -19.14 -5.98
N PRO A 80 2.43 -18.26 -4.99
CA PRO A 80 3.48 -17.25 -5.06
C PRO A 80 4.88 -17.89 -5.22
N PRO A 81 5.70 -17.44 -6.18
CA PRO A 81 7.09 -17.85 -6.28
C PRO A 81 7.88 -17.51 -5.03
N ALA A 82 8.82 -18.37 -4.63
CA ALA A 82 9.66 -18.19 -3.42
C ALA A 82 10.55 -16.93 -3.42
N VAL A 83 10.73 -16.28 -4.57
CA VAL A 83 11.47 -15.01 -4.68
C VAL A 83 10.66 -13.81 -4.16
N MET A 84 9.34 -13.94 -4.04
CA MET A 84 8.49 -12.87 -3.49
C MET A 84 8.73 -12.74 -1.99
N THR A 85 9.01 -11.52 -1.55
CA THR A 85 9.21 -11.19 -0.14
C THR A 85 7.92 -10.76 0.57
N GLY A 86 6.87 -10.45 -0.19
CA GLY A 86 5.56 -10.07 0.34
C GLY A 86 4.80 -11.26 0.92
N THR A 87 3.89 -10.98 1.85
CA THR A 87 2.99 -11.97 2.45
C THR A 87 1.56 -11.72 1.96
N SER A 88 0.87 -12.78 1.53
CA SER A 88 -0.52 -12.66 1.07
C SER A 88 -1.44 -12.07 2.15
N LEU A 89 -2.29 -11.12 1.76
CA LEU A 89 -3.27 -10.47 2.62
C LEU A 89 -4.58 -11.27 2.71
N LEU A 90 -4.71 -12.41 2.03
CA LEU A 90 -5.99 -13.14 1.91
C LEU A 90 -6.62 -13.48 3.26
N GLU A 91 -5.85 -13.99 4.21
CA GLU A 91 -6.35 -14.32 5.56
C GLU A 91 -6.82 -13.07 6.31
N MET A 92 -6.06 -11.97 6.19
CA MET A 92 -6.45 -10.68 6.72
C MET A 92 -7.74 -10.17 6.09
N LEU A 93 -7.92 -10.31 4.77
CA LEU A 93 -9.11 -9.85 4.04
C LEU A 93 -10.36 -10.67 4.39
N ARG A 94 -10.21 -11.98 4.61
CA ARG A 94 -11.30 -12.89 5.04
C ARG A 94 -11.71 -12.71 6.50
N GLY A 95 -10.89 -12.02 7.30
CA GLY A 95 -11.14 -11.81 8.73
C GLY A 95 -10.75 -13.00 9.61
N SER A 96 -9.90 -13.91 9.09
CA SER A 96 -9.29 -15.04 9.80
C SER A 96 -7.83 -14.78 10.21
N GLY A 97 -7.29 -13.60 9.89
CA GLY A 97 -5.92 -13.24 10.20
C GLY A 97 -5.64 -13.22 11.71
N ASN A 98 -4.58 -13.94 12.09
CA ASN A 98 -3.99 -13.90 13.43
C ASN A 98 -3.19 -12.59 13.57
N ASP A 99 -3.25 -11.94 14.73
CA ASP A 99 -2.63 -10.65 15.08
C ASP A 99 -1.08 -10.77 15.20
N GLY A 100 -0.43 -11.38 14.20
CA GLY A 100 1.02 -11.52 14.19
C GLY A 100 1.66 -10.14 14.04
N GLU A 101 2.60 -9.81 14.93
CA GLU A 101 3.43 -8.61 14.80
C GLU A 101 4.16 -8.63 13.45
N LYS A 102 3.63 -7.89 12.47
CA LYS A 102 4.30 -7.70 11.19
C LYS A 102 5.19 -6.47 11.29
N VAL A 103 6.49 -6.68 11.11
CA VAL A 103 7.47 -5.60 11.02
C VAL A 103 7.69 -5.27 9.55
N GLU A 104 7.34 -4.05 9.14
CA GLU A 104 7.59 -3.58 7.77
C GLU A 104 8.99 -2.97 7.67
N LEU A 105 9.82 -3.52 6.77
CA LEU A 105 11.16 -3.03 6.49
C LEU A 105 11.13 -2.03 5.32
N LEU A 106 11.26 -0.74 5.63
CA LEU A 106 11.38 0.32 4.64
C LEU A 106 12.86 0.62 4.37
N GLN A 107 13.27 0.56 3.10
CA GLN A 107 14.65 0.85 2.68
C GLN A 107 14.71 2.10 1.81
N SER A 108 15.70 2.97 2.04
CA SER A 108 15.98 4.14 1.20
C SER A 108 17.48 4.23 0.91
N ASN A 109 17.84 4.30 -0.37
CA ASN A 109 19.23 4.36 -0.83
C ASN A 109 19.67 5.77 -1.23
N ARG A 110 19.15 6.82 -0.58
CA ARG A 110 19.56 8.20 -0.91
C ARG A 110 20.93 8.52 -0.31
N PRO A 111 21.88 9.06 -1.11
CA PRO A 111 23.08 9.65 -0.54
C PRO A 111 22.68 10.81 0.39
N ARG A 112 23.33 10.90 1.56
CA ARG A 112 23.19 12.07 2.45
C ARG A 112 23.63 13.30 1.66
N LEU A 113 22.68 14.11 1.19
CA LEU A 113 22.99 15.43 0.68
C LEU A 113 23.59 16.24 1.84
N PRO A 114 24.77 16.86 1.66
CA PRO A 114 25.34 17.71 2.70
C PRO A 114 24.34 18.82 3.01
N ILE A 115 24.06 19.04 4.29
CA ILE A 115 23.29 20.19 4.75
C ILE A 115 24.17 21.41 4.47
N VAL A 116 23.97 22.08 3.34
CA VAL A 116 24.56 23.39 3.07
C VAL A 116 23.84 24.37 4.00
N GLY A 117 24.40 24.56 5.19
CA GLY A 117 23.99 25.63 6.09
C GLY A 117 24.32 26.95 5.40
N THR A 118 23.31 27.69 4.97
CA THR A 118 23.51 29.10 4.60
C THR A 118 23.68 29.90 5.89
N SER A 119 24.88 29.93 6.44
CA SER A 119 25.27 30.93 7.42
C SER A 119 25.48 32.26 6.68
N LYS A 120 24.44 33.08 6.58
CA LYS A 120 24.63 34.53 6.40
C LYS A 120 24.52 35.20 7.77
N THR A 121 25.61 35.13 8.52
CA THR A 121 25.91 36.05 9.61
C THR A 121 27.04 36.95 9.12
N GLY A 122 26.83 38.26 9.14
CA GLY A 122 27.91 39.24 8.97
C GLY A 122 27.52 40.48 8.18
N SER A 123 26.88 41.44 8.85
CA SER A 123 27.01 42.87 8.52
C SER A 123 28.48 43.31 8.67
N PRO A 124 28.85 44.45 8.07
CA PRO A 124 28.93 45.68 8.88
C PRO A 124 27.85 46.71 8.52
#